data_AF-A0A1Y1RJ70-F1
#
_entry.id   AF-A0A1Y1RJ70-F1
#
_cell.length_a   1.000
_cell.length_b   1.000
_cell.length_c   1.000
_cell.angle_alpha   90.00
_cell.angle_beta   90.00
_cell.angle_gamma   90.00
#
_symmetry.space_group_name_H-M   'P 1'
#
loop_
_entity.id
_entity.type
_entity.pdbx_description
1 polymer ?
#
loop_
_entity_poly.entity_id
_entity_poly.type
_entity_poly.pdbx_seq_one_letter_code
_entity_poly.pdbx_strand_id
1 'polypeptide(L)'
;MIIKFTHYHYDHFHTGAPLSPIFHNNNIVKQVIGYSNPRKFFQHSFKHPVFPRDFNEISSAFEFKRIKDIRSTVIIFLPNGSCYFTGTSQFESLLSRENPQIRVNRNSYYIEDCLVIKCYDSDHPDVCISYRYENYDAKGNLMTSAVILTDHEIREEDPDNIYFKRHLQGSNYTYFDGQYTEKNYVSGFGHGRVEVIASVAAKMGLENLSIGHHDPTRTDQAIDKMLDTANKVYDEKLNEHNKKKTERGNIFGSMDRMMIFIPDKRKNRKGVVVGRMNISMGNKINDFIGEQNTLGQSYDKYDLTRPHHSEDQTE
;
A
#
# COMPACT_ATOMS: atom_id res chain seq x y z
N MET A 1 -17.47 1.65 -0.38
CA MET A 1 -16.14 1.75 0.25
C MET A 1 -15.42 0.42 0.09
N ILE A 2 -14.13 0.43 -0.27
CA ILE A 2 -13.33 -0.79 -0.43
C ILE A 2 -12.30 -0.81 0.70
N ILE A 3 -12.22 -1.93 1.41
CA ILE A 3 -11.30 -2.14 2.52
C ILE A 3 -10.50 -3.41 2.22
N LYS A 4 -9.17 -3.31 2.32
CA LYS A 4 -8.26 -4.45 2.16
C LYS A 4 -7.57 -4.67 3.49
N PHE A 5 -7.55 -5.92 3.95
CA PHE A 5 -6.87 -6.32 5.18
C PHE A 5 -5.62 -7.11 4.84
N THR A 6 -4.49 -6.65 5.34
CA THR A 6 -3.20 -7.35 5.24
C THR A 6 -3.24 -8.65 6.06
N HIS A 7 -3.78 -8.58 7.27
CA HIS A 7 -4.08 -9.73 8.14
C HIS A 7 -5.19 -9.38 9.16
N TYR A 8 -5.46 -10.29 10.12
CA TYR A 8 -6.64 -10.24 11.00
C TYR A 8 -6.29 -10.23 12.50
N HIS A 9 -5.26 -9.51 12.91
CA HIS A 9 -4.95 -9.32 14.34
C HIS A 9 -5.99 -8.45 15.03
N TYR A 10 -6.09 -8.63 16.35
CA TYR A 10 -7.08 -7.94 17.17
C TYR A 10 -6.87 -6.43 17.22
N ASP A 11 -5.64 -5.95 17.21
CA ASP A 11 -5.34 -4.53 17.16
C ASP A 11 -5.83 -3.90 15.84
N HIS A 12 -5.64 -4.54 14.68
CA HIS A 12 -6.21 -4.02 13.41
C HIS A 12 -7.75 -4.09 13.35
N PHE A 13 -8.36 -5.00 14.13
CA PHE A 13 -9.81 -5.22 14.17
C PHE A 13 -10.54 -4.40 15.23
N HIS A 14 -9.91 -4.17 16.37
CA HIS A 14 -10.48 -3.58 17.57
C HIS A 14 -9.90 -2.22 17.91
N THR A 15 -8.76 -1.85 17.32
CA THR A 15 -8.17 -0.51 17.41
C THR A 15 -7.93 0.05 16.01
N GLY A 16 -8.89 0.79 15.46
CA GLY A 16 -8.70 1.44 14.15
C GLY A 16 -9.97 1.64 13.33
N ALA A 17 -9.85 1.50 12.00
CA ALA A 17 -10.91 1.79 11.04
C ALA A 17 -12.28 1.14 11.36
N PRO A 18 -12.36 -0.09 11.91
CA PRO A 18 -13.62 -0.68 12.36
C PRO A 18 -14.42 0.10 13.40
N LEU A 19 -13.78 0.94 14.22
CA LEU A 19 -14.45 1.81 15.20
C LEU A 19 -14.96 3.12 14.58
N SER A 20 -14.61 3.40 13.32
CA SER A 20 -15.10 4.59 12.63
C SER A 20 -16.62 4.50 12.39
N PRO A 21 -17.38 5.61 12.55
CA PRO A 21 -18.81 5.63 12.26
C PRO A 21 -19.16 5.09 10.86
N ILE A 22 -18.27 5.29 9.88
CA ILE A 22 -18.49 4.82 8.51
C ILE A 22 -18.60 3.29 8.42
N PHE A 23 -17.90 2.55 9.29
CA PHE A 23 -17.93 1.08 9.32
C PHE A 23 -19.27 0.53 9.82
N HIS A 24 -19.95 1.26 10.70
CA HIS A 24 -21.24 0.85 11.27
C HIS A 24 -22.47 1.35 10.50
N ASN A 25 -22.27 2.21 9.50
CA ASN A 25 -23.36 2.76 8.69
C ASN A 25 -23.90 1.71 7.70
N ASN A 26 -25.20 1.39 7.74
CA ASN A 26 -25.77 0.39 6.83
C ASN A 26 -26.04 0.89 5.40
N ASN A 27 -25.97 2.21 5.17
CA ASN A 27 -26.27 2.83 3.86
C ASN A 27 -25.07 2.81 2.90
N ILE A 28 -23.87 2.52 3.39
CA ILE A 28 -22.66 2.47 2.58
C ILE A 28 -22.20 1.02 2.50
N VAL A 29 -22.19 0.43 1.30
CA VAL A 29 -21.66 -0.93 1.11
C VAL A 29 -20.14 -0.94 1.28
N LYS A 30 -19.65 -1.88 2.10
CA LYS A 30 -18.23 -2.17 2.34
C LYS A 30 -17.84 -3.44 1.62
N GLN A 31 -16.93 -3.32 0.66
CA GLN A 31 -16.28 -4.49 0.06
C GLN A 31 -15.02 -4.79 0.87
N VAL A 32 -15.01 -5.91 1.59
CA VAL A 32 -13.88 -6.40 2.37
C VAL A 32 -13.18 -7.50 1.61
N ILE A 33 -11.89 -7.29 1.33
CA ILE A 33 -11.06 -8.24 0.60
C ILE A 33 -9.90 -8.68 1.48
N GLY A 34 -9.68 -9.99 1.54
CA GLY A 34 -8.51 -10.55 2.24
C GLY A 34 -8.38 -12.05 2.02
N TYR A 35 -7.30 -12.63 2.55
CA TYR A 35 -7.02 -14.06 2.45
C TYR A 35 -7.92 -14.88 3.39
N SER A 36 -7.98 -16.19 3.13
CA SER A 36 -8.76 -17.17 3.90
C SER A 36 -10.26 -16.86 3.91
N ASN A 37 -10.86 -16.44 5.03
CA ASN A 37 -12.29 -16.17 5.10
C ASN A 37 -12.55 -14.90 5.94
N PRO A 38 -12.45 -13.70 5.34
CA PRO A 38 -12.62 -12.44 6.08
C PRO A 38 -13.95 -12.40 6.83
N ARG A 39 -15.03 -12.94 6.25
CA ARG A 39 -16.35 -12.97 6.89
C ARG A 39 -16.32 -13.66 8.25
N LYS A 40 -15.62 -14.80 8.36
CA LYS A 40 -15.53 -15.54 9.62
C LYS A 40 -14.80 -14.74 10.70
N PHE A 41 -13.72 -14.05 10.34
CA PHE A 41 -12.99 -13.19 11.27
C PHE A 41 -13.88 -12.04 11.78
N PHE A 42 -14.58 -11.35 10.88
CA PHE A 42 -15.55 -10.32 11.27
C PHE A 42 -16.65 -10.87 12.19
N GLN A 43 -17.24 -12.01 11.85
CA GLN A 43 -18.27 -12.65 12.68
C GLN A 43 -17.75 -13.08 14.07
N HIS A 44 -16.47 -13.41 14.19
CA HIS A 44 -15.88 -13.77 15.48
C HIS A 44 -15.55 -12.54 16.32
N SER A 45 -14.96 -11.52 15.69
CA SER A 45 -14.44 -10.34 16.37
C SER A 45 -15.51 -9.30 16.72
N PHE A 46 -16.59 -9.20 15.96
CA PHE A 46 -17.67 -8.22 16.16
C PHE A 46 -18.81 -8.84 16.95
N LYS A 47 -18.55 -9.12 18.23
CA LYS A 47 -19.51 -9.68 19.18
C LYS A 47 -19.38 -9.02 20.54
N HIS A 48 -20.50 -8.93 21.25
CA HIS A 48 -20.52 -8.50 22.64
C HIS A 48 -19.76 -9.51 23.54
N PRO A 49 -19.00 -9.07 24.57
CA PRO A 49 -18.77 -7.68 25.01
C PRO A 49 -17.59 -6.98 24.31
N VAL A 50 -16.89 -7.68 23.42
CA VAL A 50 -15.60 -7.25 22.88
C VAL A 50 -15.74 -6.09 21.89
N PHE A 51 -16.85 -6.06 21.15
CA PHE A 51 -17.11 -5.02 20.15
C PHE A 51 -18.49 -4.36 20.35
N PRO A 52 -18.65 -3.05 20.09
CA PRO A 52 -19.87 -2.31 20.43
C PRO A 52 -21.13 -2.77 19.71
N ARG A 53 -20.99 -3.49 18.59
CA ARG A 53 -22.12 -3.91 17.75
C ARG A 53 -21.88 -5.31 17.19
N ASP A 54 -22.90 -6.16 17.29
CA ASP A 54 -22.84 -7.51 16.72
C ASP A 54 -22.79 -7.44 15.19
N PHE A 55 -21.93 -8.26 14.57
CA PHE A 55 -21.79 -8.28 13.12
C PHE A 55 -23.11 -8.53 12.39
N ASN A 56 -24.01 -9.34 12.96
CA ASN A 56 -25.26 -9.70 12.31
C ASN A 56 -26.13 -8.47 12.02
N GLU A 57 -26.07 -7.45 12.87
CA GLU A 57 -26.84 -6.20 12.71
C GLU A 57 -26.37 -5.31 11.54
N ILE A 58 -25.11 -5.47 11.13
CA ILE A 58 -24.47 -4.67 10.07
C ILE A 58 -24.15 -5.49 8.83
N SER A 59 -24.32 -6.81 8.89
CA SER A 59 -23.84 -7.75 7.88
C SER A 59 -24.37 -7.49 6.47
N SER A 60 -25.55 -6.89 6.32
CA SER A 60 -26.14 -6.54 5.03
C SER A 60 -25.36 -5.46 4.28
N ALA A 61 -24.59 -4.64 4.99
CA ALA A 61 -23.76 -3.59 4.41
C ALA A 61 -22.35 -4.08 4.04
N PHE A 62 -22.04 -5.38 4.20
CA PHE A 62 -20.72 -5.95 3.92
C PHE A 62 -20.78 -6.99 2.80
N GLU A 63 -19.90 -6.81 1.82
CA GLU A 63 -19.60 -7.80 0.79
C GLU A 63 -18.18 -8.32 1.03
N PHE A 64 -18.04 -9.63 1.18
CA PHE A 64 -16.74 -10.27 1.43
C PHE A 64 -16.22 -10.95 0.18
N LYS A 65 -14.96 -10.70 -0.14
CA LYS A 65 -14.27 -11.33 -1.26
C LYS A 65 -12.99 -11.99 -0.78
N ARG A 66 -12.84 -13.25 -1.17
CA ARG A 66 -11.75 -14.11 -0.73
C ARG A 66 -10.63 -14.14 -1.76
N ILE A 67 -9.41 -13.89 -1.32
CA ILE A 67 -8.19 -14.25 -2.05
C ILE A 67 -7.93 -15.74 -1.79
N LYS A 68 -8.02 -16.57 -2.83
CA LYS A 68 -7.86 -18.02 -2.72
C LYS A 68 -6.39 -18.42 -2.58
N ASP A 69 -5.56 -17.86 -3.45
CA ASP A 69 -4.12 -18.05 -3.51
C ASP A 69 -3.48 -16.65 -3.63
N ILE A 70 -2.59 -16.32 -2.71
CA ILE A 70 -2.02 -14.98 -2.58
C ILE A 70 -1.18 -14.64 -3.82
N ARG A 71 -0.31 -15.56 -4.26
CA ARG A 71 0.68 -15.28 -5.32
C ARG A 71 0.10 -15.37 -6.72
N SER A 72 -0.95 -16.17 -6.92
CA SER A 72 -1.54 -16.38 -8.26
C SER A 72 -2.81 -15.57 -8.53
N THR A 73 -3.39 -14.91 -7.53
CA THR A 73 -4.59 -14.07 -7.71
C THR A 73 -4.22 -12.65 -8.14
N VAL A 74 -4.86 -12.18 -9.20
CA VAL A 74 -4.89 -10.77 -9.60
C VAL A 74 -6.30 -10.22 -9.38
N ILE A 75 -6.38 -9.08 -8.69
CA ILE A 75 -7.63 -8.38 -8.39
C ILE A 75 -7.67 -7.13 -9.25
N ILE A 76 -8.77 -6.91 -9.96
CA ILE A 76 -8.91 -5.74 -10.83
C ILE A 76 -10.17 -4.98 -10.45
N PHE A 77 -9.99 -3.75 -9.98
CA PHE A 77 -11.08 -2.82 -9.72
C PHE A 77 -11.49 -2.14 -11.01
N LEU A 78 -12.77 -2.24 -11.31
CA LEU A 78 -13.38 -1.71 -12.52
C LEU A 78 -13.96 -0.30 -12.25
N PRO A 79 -14.10 0.55 -13.27
CA PRO A 79 -14.64 1.91 -13.13
C PRO A 79 -16.01 1.99 -12.46
N ASN A 80 -16.83 0.95 -12.58
CA ASN A 80 -18.15 0.87 -11.96
C ASN A 80 -18.12 0.53 -10.45
N GLY A 81 -16.93 0.45 -9.84
CA GLY A 81 -16.75 0.13 -8.42
C GLY A 81 -16.83 -1.36 -8.07
N SER A 82 -17.09 -2.23 -9.05
CA SER A 82 -16.97 -3.69 -8.85
C SER A 82 -15.53 -4.16 -9.02
N CYS A 83 -15.26 -5.39 -8.63
CA CYS A 83 -13.95 -5.99 -8.83
C CYS A 83 -14.04 -7.37 -9.50
N TYR A 84 -13.04 -7.65 -10.32
CA TYR A 84 -12.88 -8.88 -11.07
C TYR A 84 -11.63 -9.63 -10.57
N PHE A 85 -11.75 -10.94 -10.40
CA PHE A 85 -10.65 -11.79 -9.95
C PHE A 85 -10.23 -12.69 -11.11
N THR A 86 -8.92 -12.76 -11.34
CA THR A 86 -8.33 -13.63 -12.36
C THR A 86 -6.99 -14.19 -11.89
N GLY A 87 -6.46 -15.17 -12.61
CA GLY A 87 -5.12 -15.69 -12.35
C GLY A 87 -4.04 -14.86 -13.04
N THR A 88 -2.81 -14.93 -12.53
CA THR A 88 -1.64 -14.25 -13.12
C THR A 88 -1.44 -14.60 -14.60
N SER A 89 -1.53 -15.88 -14.97
CA SER A 89 -1.36 -16.30 -16.37
C SER A 89 -2.44 -15.75 -17.31
N GLN A 90 -3.70 -15.72 -16.87
CA GLN A 90 -4.79 -15.14 -17.66
C GLN A 90 -4.63 -13.62 -17.78
N PHE A 91 -4.15 -12.97 -16.73
CA PHE A 91 -3.88 -11.54 -16.73
C PHE A 91 -2.71 -11.18 -17.66
N GLU A 92 -1.61 -11.93 -17.65
CA GLU A 92 -0.48 -11.75 -18.56
C GLU A 92 -0.91 -11.92 -20.03
N SER A 93 -1.74 -12.94 -20.32
CA SER A 93 -2.33 -13.14 -21.65
C SER A 93 -3.31 -12.03 -22.05
N LEU A 94 -3.96 -11.38 -21.09
CA LEU A 94 -4.80 -10.22 -21.35
C LEU A 94 -3.94 -9.01 -21.74
N LEU A 95 -2.87 -8.74 -21.00
CA LEU A 95 -1.96 -7.62 -21.25
C LEU A 95 -1.21 -7.73 -22.59
N SER A 96 -1.01 -8.93 -23.11
CA SER A 96 -0.34 -9.14 -24.39
C SER A 96 -1.21 -8.83 -25.63
N ARG A 97 -2.46 -8.39 -25.44
CA ARG A 97 -3.37 -8.03 -26.53
C ARG A 97 -3.15 -6.58 -26.95
N GLU A 98 -3.47 -6.25 -28.21
CA GLU A 98 -3.32 -4.89 -28.74
C GLU A 98 -4.15 -3.85 -27.96
N ASN A 99 -5.34 -4.24 -27.50
CA ASN A 99 -6.22 -3.41 -26.67
C ASN A 99 -6.78 -4.27 -25.52
N PRO A 100 -6.06 -4.40 -24.38
CA PRO A 100 -6.47 -5.24 -23.27
C PRO A 100 -7.79 -4.76 -22.65
N GLN A 101 -8.80 -5.62 -22.69
CA GLN A 101 -10.12 -5.36 -22.12
C GLN A 101 -10.60 -6.50 -21.24
N ILE A 102 -11.15 -6.14 -20.08
CA ILE A 102 -11.80 -7.07 -19.17
C ILE A 102 -13.28 -7.11 -19.50
N ARG A 103 -13.78 -8.31 -19.79
CA ARG A 103 -15.21 -8.54 -20.05
C ARG A 103 -15.87 -9.10 -18.81
N VAL A 104 -16.84 -8.37 -18.27
CA VAL A 104 -17.67 -8.82 -17.13
C VAL A 104 -19.12 -8.65 -17.51
N ASN A 105 -19.86 -9.76 -17.52
CA ASN A 105 -21.24 -9.83 -18.00
C ASN A 105 -21.36 -9.31 -19.44
N ARG A 106 -22.09 -8.20 -19.66
CA ARG A 106 -22.29 -7.56 -20.97
C ARG A 106 -21.42 -6.33 -21.20
N ASN A 107 -20.55 -6.00 -20.23
CA ASN A 107 -19.72 -4.79 -20.28
C ASN A 107 -18.25 -5.14 -20.53
N SER A 108 -17.55 -4.24 -21.21
CA SER A 108 -16.11 -4.30 -21.43
C SER A 108 -15.47 -3.07 -20.79
N TYR A 109 -14.33 -3.27 -20.12
CA TYR A 109 -13.57 -2.20 -19.48
C TYR A 109 -12.14 -2.25 -19.99
N TYR A 110 -11.60 -1.11 -20.40
CA TYR A 110 -10.19 -1.01 -20.79
C TYR A 110 -9.30 -1.10 -19.55
N ILE A 111 -8.14 -1.74 -19.70
CA ILE A 111 -7.21 -1.90 -18.58
C ILE A 111 -6.71 -0.55 -18.04
N GLU A 112 -6.64 0.47 -18.89
CA GLU A 112 -6.17 1.81 -18.51
C GLU A 112 -7.11 2.54 -17.55
N ASP A 113 -8.38 2.16 -17.52
CA ASP A 113 -9.39 2.70 -16.60
C ASP A 113 -9.49 1.86 -15.31
N CYS A 114 -8.70 0.79 -15.19
CA CYS A 114 -8.78 -0.15 -14.09
C CYS A 114 -7.60 0.00 -13.12
N LEU A 115 -7.85 -0.23 -11.84
CA LEU A 115 -6.80 -0.40 -10.85
C LEU A 115 -6.54 -1.89 -10.64
N VAL A 116 -5.31 -2.32 -10.93
CA VAL A 116 -4.88 -3.72 -10.77
C VAL A 116 -4.15 -3.88 -9.45
N ILE A 117 -4.39 -4.99 -8.77
CA ILE A 117 -3.73 -5.35 -7.52
C ILE A 117 -3.20 -6.78 -7.62
N LYS A 118 -1.91 -6.92 -7.31
CA LYS A 118 -1.22 -8.19 -7.11
C LYS A 118 -0.86 -8.33 -5.64
N CYS A 119 -0.71 -9.56 -5.18
CA CYS A 119 -0.45 -9.84 -3.77
C CYS A 119 0.82 -10.69 -3.59
N TYR A 120 1.42 -10.55 -2.43
CA TYR A 120 2.55 -11.36 -1.95
C TYR A 120 2.29 -11.74 -0.49
N ASP A 121 2.68 -12.95 -0.10
CA ASP A 121 2.57 -13.44 1.27
C ASP A 121 3.78 -12.95 2.07
N SER A 122 3.54 -12.05 3.01
CA SER A 122 4.56 -11.55 3.91
C SER A 122 5.01 -12.66 4.89
N ASP A 123 6.30 -12.67 5.21
CA ASP A 123 6.84 -13.43 6.33
C ASP A 123 6.51 -12.76 7.66
N HIS A 124 5.56 -13.34 8.38
CA HIS A 124 5.04 -12.90 9.67
C HIS A 124 4.36 -14.11 10.37
N PRO A 125 4.27 -14.15 11.72
CA PRO A 125 3.74 -15.31 12.47
C PRO A 125 2.35 -15.76 12.02
N ASP A 126 1.49 -14.78 11.72
CA ASP A 126 0.20 -15.01 11.09
C ASP A 126 0.25 -14.65 9.62
N VAL A 127 -0.62 -15.28 8.83
CA VAL A 127 -0.70 -15.04 7.39
C VAL A 127 -0.98 -13.57 7.13
N CYS A 128 0.00 -12.89 6.52
CA CYS A 128 -0.05 -11.49 6.15
C CYS A 128 0.14 -11.32 4.64
N ILE A 129 -0.53 -10.31 4.08
CA ILE A 129 -0.55 -10.01 2.64
C ILE A 129 0.02 -8.63 2.41
N SER A 130 1.01 -8.57 1.52
CA SER A 130 1.44 -7.34 0.86
C SER A 130 0.67 -7.10 -0.44
N TYR A 131 0.37 -5.84 -0.72
CA TYR A 131 -0.37 -5.42 -1.92
C TYR A 131 0.51 -4.58 -2.84
N ARG A 132 0.53 -4.93 -4.12
CA ARG A 132 1.09 -4.12 -5.21
C ARG A 132 -0.03 -3.57 -6.07
N TYR A 133 -0.16 -2.25 -6.10
CA TYR A 133 -1.09 -1.51 -6.93
C TYR A 133 -0.43 -1.17 -8.25
N GLU A 134 -1.15 -1.34 -9.36
CA GLU A 134 -0.66 -1.11 -10.71
C GLU A 134 -1.73 -0.42 -11.56
N ASN A 135 -1.30 0.57 -12.34
CA ASN A 135 -2.10 1.12 -13.43
C ASN A 135 -1.36 0.91 -14.75
N TYR A 136 -2.12 0.72 -15.81
CA TYR A 136 -1.61 0.40 -17.15
C TYR A 136 -2.07 1.44 -18.17
N ASP A 137 -1.44 1.49 -19.34
CA ASP A 137 -1.95 2.24 -20.49
C ASP A 137 -2.83 1.37 -21.40
N ALA A 138 -3.41 1.98 -22.44
CA ALA A 138 -4.22 1.29 -23.45
C ALA A 138 -3.53 0.08 -24.11
N LYS A 139 -2.19 0.03 -24.11
CA LYS A 139 -1.37 -1.03 -24.71
C LYS A 139 -0.93 -2.09 -23.70
N GLY A 140 -1.34 -1.97 -22.43
CA GLY A 140 -0.96 -2.90 -21.37
C GLY A 140 0.44 -2.65 -20.79
N ASN A 141 1.04 -1.48 -20.98
CA ASN A 141 2.31 -1.12 -20.35
C ASN A 141 2.09 -0.61 -18.93
N LEU A 142 2.96 -1.00 -18.00
CA LEU A 142 2.88 -0.58 -16.59
C LEU A 142 3.27 0.91 -16.43
N MET A 143 2.30 1.73 -16.05
CA MET A 143 2.44 3.18 -15.95
C MET A 143 2.82 3.67 -14.57
N THR A 144 2.19 3.10 -13.53
CA THR A 144 2.50 3.40 -12.13
C THR A 144 2.39 2.14 -11.31
N SER A 145 3.26 2.00 -10.32
CA SER A 145 3.11 0.96 -9.31
C SER A 145 3.50 1.42 -7.92
N ALA A 146 2.75 0.93 -6.92
CA ALA A 146 3.00 1.19 -5.52
C ALA A 146 2.91 -0.13 -4.75
N VAL A 147 3.89 -0.43 -3.92
CA VAL A 147 3.84 -1.63 -3.06
C VAL A 147 3.68 -1.21 -1.60
N ILE A 148 2.77 -1.87 -0.90
CA ILE A 148 2.60 -1.77 0.54
C ILE A 148 2.97 -3.12 1.16
N LEU A 149 4.14 -3.18 1.79
CA LEU A 149 4.71 -4.36 2.42
C LEU A 149 4.90 -4.09 3.90
N THR A 150 3.80 -4.25 4.65
CA THR A 150 3.78 -4.16 6.11
C THR A 150 3.92 -5.54 6.71
N ASP A 151 4.36 -5.60 7.97
CA ASP A 151 4.44 -6.84 8.76
C ASP A 151 5.17 -7.93 7.96
N HIS A 152 6.40 -7.60 7.57
CA HIS A 152 7.29 -8.52 6.88
C HIS A 152 8.70 -8.52 7.50
N GLU A 153 9.14 -9.69 7.96
CA GLU A 153 10.51 -9.93 8.40
C GLU A 153 11.45 -10.07 7.20
N ILE A 154 11.88 -8.93 6.67
CA ILE A 154 12.76 -8.86 5.51
C ILE A 154 14.16 -9.41 5.82
N ARG A 155 14.71 -10.14 4.85
CA ARG A 155 16.04 -10.78 4.89
C ARG A 155 16.86 -10.43 3.65
N GLU A 156 18.18 -10.53 3.78
CA GLU A 156 19.13 -10.18 2.70
C GLU A 156 18.99 -11.11 1.47
N GLU A 157 18.50 -12.34 1.69
CA GLU A 157 18.23 -13.34 0.66
C GLU A 157 16.86 -13.19 -0.04
N ASP A 158 15.95 -12.34 0.45
CA ASP A 158 14.63 -12.16 -0.17
C ASP A 158 14.70 -11.77 -1.67
N PRO A 159 15.66 -10.95 -2.13
CA PRO A 159 15.84 -10.66 -3.56
C PRO A 159 16.15 -11.89 -4.43
N ASP A 160 16.59 -13.00 -3.83
CA ASP A 160 16.88 -14.26 -4.54
C ASP A 160 15.59 -15.07 -4.75
N ASN A 161 14.52 -14.78 -3.99
CA ASN A 161 13.18 -15.33 -4.20
C ASN A 161 12.49 -14.66 -5.41
N ILE A 162 12.15 -15.47 -6.43
CA ILE A 162 11.53 -14.97 -7.66
C ILE A 162 10.19 -14.27 -7.45
N TYR A 163 9.40 -14.68 -6.46
CA TYR A 163 8.09 -14.08 -6.17
C TYR A 163 8.26 -12.72 -5.50
N PHE A 164 9.16 -12.63 -4.51
CA PHE A 164 9.51 -11.36 -3.86
C PHE A 164 10.06 -10.36 -4.88
N LYS A 165 11.01 -10.83 -5.70
CA LYS A 165 11.60 -10.02 -6.78
C LYS A 165 10.52 -9.48 -7.71
N ARG A 166 9.63 -10.34 -8.22
CA ARG A 166 8.52 -9.93 -9.08
C ARG A 166 7.57 -8.94 -8.41
N HIS A 167 7.36 -9.06 -7.10
CA HIS A 167 6.46 -8.20 -6.35
C HIS A 167 7.01 -6.79 -6.14
N LEU A 168 8.32 -6.60 -6.01
CA LEU A 168 8.90 -5.26 -5.77
C LEU A 168 9.56 -4.64 -7.00
N GLN A 169 10.05 -5.44 -7.95
CA GLN A 169 10.87 -4.94 -9.05
C GLN A 169 10.12 -3.88 -9.89
N GLY A 170 10.84 -2.80 -10.20
CA GLY A 170 10.33 -1.68 -10.99
C GLY A 170 9.19 -0.89 -10.34
N SER A 171 8.98 -1.06 -9.02
CA SER A 171 8.01 -0.26 -8.29
C SER A 171 8.39 1.22 -8.32
N ASN A 172 7.40 2.10 -8.52
CA ASN A 172 7.64 3.54 -8.45
C ASN A 172 7.72 4.03 -7.00
N TYR A 173 7.10 3.29 -6.08
CA TYR A 173 7.10 3.59 -4.65
C TYR A 173 6.88 2.31 -3.83
N THR A 174 7.63 2.14 -2.75
CA THR A 174 7.45 1.01 -1.84
C THR A 174 7.35 1.50 -0.39
N TYR A 175 6.31 1.05 0.32
CA TYR A 175 6.22 1.19 1.77
C TYR A 175 6.71 -0.11 2.41
N PHE A 176 7.65 0.00 3.35
CA PHE A 176 8.10 -1.09 4.20
C PHE A 176 7.72 -0.85 5.66
N ASP A 177 7.40 -1.93 6.36
CA ASP A 177 7.57 -1.99 7.81
C ASP A 177 9.06 -1.93 8.17
N GLY A 178 9.43 -1.09 9.13
CA GLY A 178 10.76 -1.05 9.71
C GLY A 178 10.73 -0.80 11.21
N GLN A 179 10.26 -1.78 11.97
CA GLN A 179 10.25 -1.72 13.43
C GLN A 179 11.63 -1.89 14.05
N TYR A 180 12.63 -2.46 13.41
CA TYR A 180 13.90 -2.79 14.05
C TYR A 180 15.09 -2.07 13.44
N THR A 181 16.15 -1.99 14.26
CA THR A 181 17.54 -1.89 13.81
C THR A 181 18.19 -3.26 14.02
N GLU A 182 19.35 -3.50 13.44
CA GLU A 182 20.11 -4.74 13.72
C GLU A 182 20.38 -4.94 15.22
N LYS A 183 20.56 -3.84 15.97
CA LYS A 183 20.92 -3.89 17.40
C LYS A 183 19.80 -4.37 18.31
N ASN A 184 18.55 -4.18 17.92
CA ASN A 184 17.37 -4.49 18.74
C ASN A 184 16.41 -5.44 18.04
N TYR A 185 16.90 -6.15 17.03
CA TYR A 185 16.13 -7.10 16.26
C TYR A 185 15.70 -8.30 17.11
N VAL A 186 14.43 -8.67 16.96
CA VAL A 186 13.86 -9.90 17.51
C VAL A 186 13.22 -10.67 16.37
N SER A 187 13.78 -11.83 16.06
CA SER A 187 13.29 -12.68 14.96
C SER A 187 11.97 -13.37 15.30
N GLY A 188 11.19 -13.68 14.26
CA GLY A 188 9.92 -14.37 14.36
C GLY A 188 8.76 -13.46 14.76
N PHE A 189 8.92 -12.14 14.71
CA PHE A 189 7.84 -11.18 14.95
C PHE A 189 7.30 -10.57 13.65
N GLY A 190 7.92 -10.83 12.50
CA GLY A 190 7.39 -10.34 11.24
C GLY A 190 7.63 -8.85 10.99
N HIS A 191 8.70 -8.25 11.52
CA HIS A 191 9.02 -6.83 11.30
C HIS A 191 10.43 -6.63 10.74
N GLY A 192 10.59 -5.56 9.95
CA GLY A 192 11.79 -5.29 9.19
C GLY A 192 12.88 -4.56 9.99
N ARG A 193 14.14 -4.76 9.57
CA ARG A 193 15.30 -3.98 10.05
C ARG A 193 15.63 -2.90 9.02
N VAL A 194 15.78 -1.65 9.44
CA VAL A 194 16.01 -0.53 8.52
C VAL A 194 17.26 -0.67 7.65
N GLU A 195 18.31 -1.31 8.18
CA GLU A 195 19.55 -1.61 7.45
C GLU A 195 19.31 -2.63 6.33
N VAL A 196 18.60 -3.73 6.63
CA VAL A 196 18.29 -4.77 5.63
C VAL A 196 17.31 -4.25 4.58
N ILE A 197 16.32 -3.44 4.98
CA ILE A 197 15.40 -2.77 4.05
C ILE A 197 16.21 -1.93 3.05
N ALA A 198 17.15 -1.13 3.53
CA ALA A 198 18.00 -0.30 2.69
C ALA A 198 18.91 -1.13 1.75
N SER A 199 19.53 -2.19 2.28
CA SER A 199 20.37 -3.12 1.49
C SER A 199 19.58 -3.78 0.35
N VAL A 200 18.41 -4.34 0.67
CA VAL A 200 17.50 -4.96 -0.28
C VAL A 200 17.01 -3.95 -1.31
N ALA A 201 16.59 -2.76 -0.87
CA ALA A 201 16.15 -1.70 -1.76
C ALA A 201 17.24 -1.30 -2.77
N ALA A 202 18.49 -1.17 -2.33
CA ALA A 202 19.63 -0.87 -3.21
C ALA A 202 19.89 -2.01 -4.21
N LYS A 203 19.95 -3.26 -3.73
CA LYS A 203 20.14 -4.47 -4.58
C LYS A 203 19.04 -4.61 -5.65
N MET A 204 17.82 -4.20 -5.33
CA MET A 204 16.66 -4.27 -6.22
C MET A 204 16.45 -3.02 -7.09
N GLY A 205 17.23 -1.96 -6.89
CA GLY A 205 17.10 -0.69 -7.60
C GLY A 205 15.79 0.05 -7.29
N LEU A 206 15.31 -0.03 -6.04
CA LEU A 206 14.13 0.72 -5.59
C LEU A 206 14.55 2.15 -5.25
N GLU A 207 14.01 3.12 -5.98
CA GLU A 207 14.44 4.52 -5.85
C GLU A 207 13.64 5.32 -4.83
N ASN A 208 12.35 5.02 -4.63
CA ASN A 208 11.49 5.76 -3.73
C ASN A 208 10.84 4.80 -2.75
N LEU A 209 11.16 4.93 -1.47
CA LEU A 209 10.51 4.13 -0.44
C LEU A 209 10.30 4.94 0.83
N SER A 210 9.27 4.54 1.57
CA SER A 210 9.13 4.97 2.95
C SER A 210 9.16 3.79 3.89
N ILE A 211 9.61 4.06 5.11
CA ILE A 211 9.66 3.10 6.20
C ILE A 211 8.67 3.58 7.26
N GLY A 212 7.75 2.71 7.67
CA GLY A 212 6.77 3.00 8.73
C GLY A 212 6.64 1.83 9.68
N HIS A 213 5.50 1.75 10.37
CA HIS A 213 5.23 0.73 11.39
C HIS A 213 6.33 0.69 12.47
N HIS A 214 6.74 1.88 12.90
CA HIS A 214 7.77 2.04 13.90
C HIS A 214 7.27 1.57 15.27
N ASP A 215 8.20 1.09 16.11
CA ASP A 215 7.91 0.78 17.51
C ASP A 215 7.22 1.98 18.19
N PRO A 216 6.02 1.81 18.78
CA PRO A 216 5.23 2.90 19.37
C PRO A 216 5.95 3.67 20.49
N THR A 217 6.99 3.08 21.08
CA THR A 217 7.78 3.70 22.15
C THR A 217 8.92 4.57 21.63
N ARG A 218 9.19 4.57 20.32
CA ARG A 218 10.26 5.39 19.74
C ARG A 218 9.86 6.85 19.62
N THR A 219 10.85 7.70 19.88
CA THR A 219 10.78 9.13 19.62
C THR A 219 11.09 9.42 18.15
N ASP A 220 10.60 10.55 17.64
CA ASP A 220 10.91 11.03 16.28
C ASP A 220 12.43 11.10 16.03
N GLN A 221 13.22 11.61 16.98
CA GLN A 221 14.68 11.67 16.88
C GLN A 221 15.34 10.29 16.76
N ALA A 222 14.76 9.26 17.37
CA ALA A 222 15.26 7.89 17.23
C ALA A 222 14.94 7.34 15.84
N ILE A 223 13.75 7.64 15.31
CA ILE A 223 13.35 7.30 13.95
C ILE A 223 14.25 8.01 12.93
N ASP A 224 14.54 9.30 13.11
CA ASP A 224 15.44 10.05 12.23
C ASP A 224 16.82 9.38 12.13
N LYS A 225 17.40 8.95 13.27
CA LYS A 225 18.67 8.21 13.28
C LYS A 225 18.58 6.85 12.55
N MET A 226 17.44 6.18 12.63
CA MET A 226 17.20 4.94 11.88
C MET A 226 17.17 5.21 10.37
N LEU A 227 16.53 6.30 9.95
CA LEU A 227 16.44 6.71 8.56
C LEU A 227 17.80 7.19 8.02
N ASP A 228 18.60 7.90 8.82
CA ASP A 228 19.98 8.26 8.48
C ASP A 228 20.83 7.00 8.23
N THR A 229 20.66 5.99 9.10
CA THR A 229 21.34 4.69 8.95
C THR A 229 20.89 4.00 7.67
N ALA A 230 19.59 3.95 7.39
CA ALA A 230 19.05 3.36 6.17
C ALA A 230 19.58 4.06 4.90
N ASN A 231 19.56 5.39 4.87
CA ASN A 231 20.08 6.16 3.74
C ASN A 231 21.58 5.91 3.52
N LYS A 232 22.37 5.84 4.59
CA LYS A 232 23.80 5.52 4.50
C LYS A 232 24.03 4.11 3.92
N VAL A 233 23.34 3.10 4.45
CA VAL A 233 23.45 1.72 3.96
C VAL A 233 23.03 1.62 2.50
N TYR A 234 21.94 2.29 2.10
CA TYR A 234 21.49 2.32 0.73
C TYR A 234 22.55 2.90 -0.21
N ASP A 235 23.10 4.07 0.11
CA ASP A 235 24.14 4.74 -0.68
C ASP A 235 25.39 3.85 -0.80
N GLU A 236 25.82 3.19 0.29
CA GLU A 236 26.96 2.26 0.27
C GLU A 236 26.70 1.07 -0.67
N LYS A 237 25.55 0.41 -0.54
CA LYS A 237 25.19 -0.77 -1.35
C LYS A 237 24.95 -0.44 -2.81
N LEU A 238 24.38 0.73 -3.10
CA LEU A 238 24.19 1.19 -4.47
C LEU A 238 25.54 1.38 -5.17
N ASN A 239 26.54 1.96 -4.48
CA ASN A 239 27.88 2.16 -5.03
C ASN A 239 28.65 0.84 -5.26
N GLU A 240 28.44 -0.17 -4.41
CA GLU A 240 29.01 -1.52 -4.61
C GLU A 240 28.46 -2.18 -5.89
N HIS A 241 27.16 -2.00 -6.17
CA HIS A 241 26.47 -2.65 -7.28
C HIS A 241 26.56 -1.88 -8.61
N ASN A 242 26.58 -0.54 -8.57
CA ASN A 242 26.58 0.32 -9.75
C ASN A 242 27.87 1.16 -9.85
N LYS A 243 28.79 0.80 -10.76
CA LYS A 243 30.00 1.59 -11.08
C LYS A 243 29.73 2.93 -11.80
N LYS A 244 28.47 3.34 -11.95
CA LYS A 244 28.07 4.64 -12.51
C LYS A 244 27.26 5.38 -11.46
N LYS A 245 27.62 6.64 -11.20
CA LYS A 245 26.90 7.61 -10.34
C LYS A 245 25.40 7.59 -10.69
N THR A 246 24.61 6.81 -9.96
CA THR A 246 23.14 6.82 -10.05
C THR A 246 22.59 7.89 -9.11
N GLU A 247 21.41 8.40 -9.45
CA GLU A 247 20.63 9.31 -8.60
C GLU A 247 20.42 8.63 -7.21
N ARG A 248 20.57 9.40 -6.13
CA ARG A 248 20.36 8.89 -4.76
C ARG A 248 18.94 8.37 -4.58
N GLY A 249 18.79 7.32 -3.79
CA GLY A 249 17.47 6.86 -3.35
C GLY A 249 16.80 7.91 -2.47
N ASN A 250 15.47 7.95 -2.53
CA ASN A 250 14.62 8.76 -1.68
C ASN A 250 14.01 7.85 -0.61
N ILE A 251 14.67 7.74 0.54
CA ILE A 251 14.23 6.95 1.70
C ILE A 251 13.82 7.90 2.82
N PHE A 252 12.57 7.80 3.26
CA PHE A 252 12.01 8.67 4.31
C PHE A 252 11.10 7.91 5.28
N GLY A 253 10.90 8.47 6.46
CA GLY A 253 9.95 7.93 7.45
C GLY A 253 8.52 8.23 7.04
N SER A 254 7.64 7.24 7.10
CA SER A 254 6.20 7.46 7.03
C SER A 254 5.71 8.13 8.30
N MET A 255 4.77 9.04 8.15
CA MET A 255 4.14 9.75 9.26
C MET A 255 2.63 9.72 9.10
N ASP A 256 1.93 9.89 10.21
CA ASP A 256 0.48 10.03 10.20
C ASP A 256 0.05 11.15 9.24
N ARG A 257 -0.97 10.86 8.43
CA ARG A 257 -1.59 11.81 7.48
C ARG A 257 -0.65 12.26 6.34
N MET A 258 0.45 11.55 6.13
CA MET A 258 1.30 11.71 4.96
C MET A 258 0.52 11.35 3.69
N MET A 259 0.68 12.15 2.64
CA MET A 259 0.17 11.89 1.29
C MET A 259 1.32 11.70 0.34
N ILE A 260 1.26 10.66 -0.49
CA ILE A 260 2.31 10.33 -1.45
C ILE A 260 1.69 10.30 -2.84
N PHE A 261 2.17 11.19 -3.71
CA PHE A 261 1.77 11.26 -5.10
C PHE A 261 2.82 10.60 -5.97
N ILE A 262 2.39 9.58 -6.70
CA ILE A 262 3.24 8.82 -7.61
C ILE A 262 2.89 9.28 -9.03
N PRO A 263 3.80 9.97 -9.73
CA PRO A 263 3.51 10.46 -11.07
C PRO A 263 3.39 9.30 -12.05
N ASP A 264 2.45 9.45 -12.98
CA ASP A 264 2.36 8.58 -14.15
C ASP A 264 3.61 8.72 -15.03
N LYS A 265 4.19 7.60 -15.46
CA LYS A 265 5.39 7.60 -16.34
C LYS A 265 5.18 8.41 -17.62
N ARG A 266 3.96 8.56 -18.14
CA ARG A 266 3.64 9.45 -19.29
C ARG A 266 4.01 10.91 -19.03
N LYS A 267 3.98 11.36 -17.78
CA LYS A 267 4.29 12.75 -17.42
C LYS A 267 5.79 13.04 -17.41
N ASN A 268 6.65 12.03 -17.62
CA ASN A 268 8.12 12.13 -17.58
C ASN A 268 8.64 12.84 -16.32
N ARG A 269 7.91 12.71 -15.20
CA ARG A 269 8.32 13.21 -13.89
C ARG A 269 8.99 12.07 -13.14
N LYS A 270 10.20 12.31 -12.64
CA LYS A 270 10.92 11.38 -11.78
C LYS A 270 10.54 11.59 -10.32
N GLY A 271 10.66 10.53 -9.52
CA GLY A 271 10.45 10.55 -8.07
C GLY A 271 8.98 10.55 -7.65
N VAL A 272 8.76 10.74 -6.34
CA VAL A 272 7.45 10.89 -5.71
C VAL A 272 7.32 12.27 -5.08
N VAL A 273 6.09 12.78 -4.94
CA VAL A 273 5.82 14.00 -4.18
C VAL A 273 5.21 13.62 -2.85
N VAL A 274 5.82 14.10 -1.76
CA VAL A 274 5.32 13.89 -0.40
C VAL A 274 4.65 15.18 0.07
N GLY A 275 3.43 15.05 0.59
CA GLY A 275 2.67 16.15 1.19
C GLY A 275 2.03 15.73 2.52
N ARG A 276 1.34 16.66 3.16
CA ARG A 276 0.55 16.41 4.38
C ARG A 276 -0.90 16.87 4.17
N MET A 277 -1.84 16.13 4.76
CA MET A 277 -3.25 16.51 4.73
C MET A 277 -3.52 17.74 5.63
N ASN A 278 -4.04 18.82 5.04
CA ASN A 278 -4.41 20.03 5.80
C ASN A 278 -5.83 19.90 6.40
N ILE A 279 -5.90 19.62 7.71
CA ILE A 279 -7.17 19.40 8.43
C ILE A 279 -8.01 20.67 8.54
N SER A 280 -7.37 21.84 8.65
CA SER A 280 -8.08 23.12 8.75
C SER A 280 -8.89 23.42 7.48
N MET A 281 -8.41 22.95 6.32
CA MET A 281 -9.14 23.03 5.06
C MET A 281 -10.17 21.92 4.90
N GLY A 282 -9.87 20.69 5.35
CA GLY A 282 -10.83 19.58 5.35
C GLY A 282 -12.11 19.91 6.13
N ASN A 283 -11.97 20.56 7.29
CA ASN A 283 -13.09 20.99 8.13
C ASN A 283 -13.91 22.17 7.53
N LYS A 284 -13.40 22.85 6.50
CA LYS A 284 -14.11 23.95 5.81
C LYS A 284 -14.97 23.48 4.63
N ILE A 285 -14.78 22.23 4.18
CA ILE A 285 -15.59 21.67 3.09
C ILE A 285 -16.93 21.21 3.68
N ASN A 286 -17.92 22.11 3.67
CA ASN A 286 -19.29 21.79 4.02
C ASN A 286 -19.90 20.89 2.92
N ASP A 287 -20.12 19.62 3.23
CA ASP A 287 -21.18 18.70 2.75
C ASP A 287 -21.80 18.92 1.36
N PHE A 288 -20.98 19.14 0.32
CA PHE A 288 -21.42 18.98 -1.07
C PHE A 288 -20.36 18.26 -1.88
N ILE A 289 -20.37 16.93 -1.79
CA ILE A 289 -19.71 16.06 -2.78
C ILE A 289 -20.69 15.96 -3.95
N GLY A 290 -20.57 16.88 -4.90
CA GLY A 290 -21.40 16.92 -6.11
C GLY A 290 -21.29 15.65 -6.97
N GLU A 291 -22.15 15.57 -7.99
CA GLU A 291 -22.24 14.42 -8.90
C GLU A 291 -20.87 14.00 -9.45
N GLN A 292 -20.59 12.70 -9.36
CA GLN A 292 -19.35 12.06 -9.82
C GLN A 292 -19.19 12.24 -11.33
N ASN A 293 -18.67 13.38 -11.77
CA ASN A 293 -18.12 13.62 -13.09
C ASN A 293 -17.40 14.97 -13.10
N THR A 294 -16.16 15.00 -12.60
CA THR A 294 -15.11 15.98 -12.95
C THR A 294 -13.84 15.66 -12.13
N LEU A 295 -13.10 14.64 -12.57
CA LEU A 295 -11.77 14.27 -12.05
C LEU A 295 -10.68 15.35 -12.28
N GLY A 296 -11.06 16.60 -12.56
CA GLY A 296 -10.18 17.68 -13.00
C GLY A 296 -10.03 18.88 -12.07
N GLN A 297 -10.75 18.98 -10.94
CA GLN A 297 -10.72 20.20 -10.10
C GLN A 297 -10.29 20.01 -8.63
N SER A 298 -9.90 18.80 -8.21
CA SER A 298 -9.55 18.55 -6.79
C SER A 298 -8.06 18.77 -6.44
N TYR A 299 -7.22 19.22 -7.37
CA TYR A 299 -5.79 19.39 -7.11
C TYR A 299 -5.37 20.80 -6.66
N ASP A 300 -6.29 21.78 -6.64
CA ASP A 300 -5.99 23.17 -6.23
C ASP A 300 -5.99 23.41 -4.71
N LYS A 301 -6.08 22.35 -3.88
CA LYS A 301 -6.16 22.46 -2.40
C LYS A 301 -4.92 21.97 -1.66
N TYR A 302 -3.86 21.60 -2.35
CA TYR A 302 -2.61 21.18 -1.73
C TYR A 302 -1.53 22.21 -2.09
N ASP A 303 -0.91 22.84 -1.08
CA ASP A 303 0.34 23.57 -1.33
C ASP A 303 1.43 22.53 -1.61
N LEU A 304 1.60 22.22 -2.90
CA LEU A 304 2.47 21.17 -3.44
C LEU A 304 3.89 21.67 -3.74
N THR A 305 4.33 22.77 -3.11
CA THR A 305 5.60 23.43 -3.48
C THR A 305 6.72 23.31 -2.45
N ARG A 306 6.46 22.75 -1.26
CA ARG A 306 7.49 22.64 -0.20
C ARG A 306 7.86 21.18 0.08
N PRO A 307 9.13 20.78 -0.09
CA PRO A 307 9.68 19.62 0.59
C PRO A 307 9.54 19.85 2.10
N HIS A 308 9.10 18.82 2.82
CA HIS A 308 8.98 18.94 4.27
C HIS A 308 10.33 18.70 4.92
N HIS A 309 10.80 19.65 5.73
CA HIS A 309 12.03 19.51 6.51
C HIS A 309 11.69 19.29 8.00
N SER A 310 12.56 18.58 8.71
CA SER A 310 12.41 18.28 10.15
C SER A 310 12.40 19.53 11.05
N GLU A 311 12.85 20.68 10.54
CA GLU A 311 12.91 21.97 11.25
C GLU A 311 11.54 22.68 11.36
N ASP A 312 10.51 22.23 10.66
CA ASP A 312 9.16 22.82 10.69
C ASP A 312 8.37 22.52 12.01
N GLN A 313 9.03 22.00 13.05
CA GLN A 313 8.40 21.66 14.35
C GLN A 313 8.47 22.77 15.42
N THR A 314 9.04 23.93 15.11
CA THR A 314 9.07 25.06 16.05
C THR A 314 8.52 26.33 15.42
N GLU A 315 7.19 26.46 15.41
CA GLU A 315 6.45 27.72 15.65
C GLU A 315 4.94 27.46 15.83
#